data_AF-A0A428XEG6-F1
#
_entry.id   AF-A0A428XEG6-F1
#
_cell.length_a   1.000
_cell.length_b   1.000
_cell.length_c   1.000
_cell.angle_alpha   90.00
_cell.angle_beta   90.00
_cell.angle_gamma   90.00
#
_symmetry.space_group_name_H-M   'P 1'
#
loop_
_entity.id
_entity.type
_entity.pdbx_description
1 polymer ?
#
loop_
_entity_poly.entity_id
_entity_poly.type
_entity_poly.pdbx_seq_one_letter_code
_entity_poly.pdbx_strand_id
1 'polypeptide(L)'
;MGKVSKVLHLKRPHLFPILDSRVTRAYRKPAEEAAALHPGRGHRRMYWAAVRNDVVAPANASALASLRGLLRGDADERVRQVAQLSDVRLLDILTWQP
;
A
#
# COMPACT_ATOMS: atom_id res chain seq x y z
N MET A 1 -17.63 14.66 13.24
CA MET A 1 -16.32 14.08 13.61
C MET A 1 -15.50 13.83 12.35
N GLY A 2 -14.39 14.54 12.16
CA GLY A 2 -13.46 14.20 11.08
C GLY A 2 -12.94 12.79 11.30
N LYS A 3 -13.07 11.90 10.30
CA LYS A 3 -12.63 10.51 10.41
C LYS A 3 -11.14 10.52 10.82
N VAL A 4 -10.80 9.96 11.99
CA VAL A 4 -9.43 9.87 12.53
C VAL A 4 -8.43 9.36 11.48
N SER A 5 -8.89 8.49 10.58
CA SER A 5 -8.16 8.01 9.42
C SER A 5 -7.58 9.11 8.51
N LYS A 6 -8.29 10.23 8.32
CA LYS A 6 -7.82 11.36 7.51
C LYS A 6 -6.71 12.14 8.20
N VAL A 7 -6.81 12.33 9.52
CA VAL A 7 -5.78 13.00 10.32
C VAL A 7 -4.50 12.16 10.36
N LEU A 8 -4.64 10.85 10.49
CA LEU A 8 -3.52 9.90 10.45
C LEU A 8 -2.83 9.90 9.08
N HIS A 9 -3.59 9.97 7.99
CA HIS A 9 -3.02 10.10 6.64
C HIS A 9 -2.17 11.37 6.49
N LEU A 10 -2.60 12.49 7.05
CA LEU A 10 -1.88 13.76 7.01
C LEU A 10 -0.63 13.78 7.91
N LYS A 11 -0.67 13.12 9.07
CA LYS A 11 0.43 13.14 10.04
C LYS A 11 1.45 12.04 9.82
N ARG A 12 1.05 10.88 9.29
CA ARG A 12 1.91 9.70 9.08
C ARG A 12 1.58 9.02 7.74
N PRO A 13 1.83 9.70 6.62
CA PRO A 13 1.45 9.20 5.30
C PRO A 13 2.04 7.82 5.00
N HIS A 14 3.25 7.52 5.47
CA HIS A 14 3.93 6.23 5.26
C HIS A 14 3.27 5.02 5.95
N LEU A 15 2.32 5.23 6.87
CA LEU A 15 1.64 4.14 7.59
C LEU A 15 0.28 3.78 6.99
N PHE A 16 -0.25 4.59 6.08
CA PHE A 16 -1.60 4.42 5.55
C PHE A 16 -1.61 4.54 4.02
N PRO A 17 -2.24 3.57 3.31
CA PRO A 17 -2.34 3.65 1.86
C PRO A 17 -3.20 4.84 1.43
N ILE A 18 -2.90 5.37 0.25
CA ILE A 18 -3.78 6.32 -0.43
C ILE A 18 -4.89 5.50 -1.09
N LEU A 19 -6.08 5.48 -0.47
CA LEU A 19 -7.23 4.77 -1.05
C LEU A 19 -7.92 5.59 -2.15
N ASP A 20 -7.23 5.75 -3.28
CA ASP A 20 -7.82 6.31 -4.49
C ASP A 20 -8.62 5.27 -5.30
N SER A 21 -9.16 5.68 -6.44
CA SER A 21 -9.97 4.82 -7.31
C SER A 21 -9.17 3.66 -7.93
N ARG A 22 -7.86 3.80 -8.15
CA ARG A 22 -7.00 2.74 -8.70
C ARG A 22 -6.66 1.71 -7.63
N VAL A 23 -6.20 2.15 -6.45
CA VAL A 23 -5.91 1.26 -5.31
C VAL A 23 -7.18 0.53 -4.88
N THR A 24 -8.32 1.22 -4.76
CA THR A 24 -9.58 0.56 -4.40
C THR A 24 -10.10 -0.40 -5.46
N ARG A 25 -9.78 -0.19 -6.74
CA ARG A 25 -10.08 -1.15 -7.81
C ARG A 25 -9.18 -2.37 -7.73
N ALA A 26 -7.86 -2.18 -7.64
CA ALA A 26 -6.88 -3.26 -7.55
C ALA A 26 -7.13 -4.17 -6.33
N TYR A 27 -7.45 -3.56 -5.17
CA TYR A 27 -7.65 -4.28 -3.92
C TYR A 27 -9.10 -4.68 -3.64
N ARG A 28 -10.05 -4.50 -4.56
CA ARG A 28 -11.47 -4.79 -4.27
C ARG A 28 -11.69 -6.21 -3.77
N LYS A 29 -11.21 -7.21 -4.53
CA LYS A 29 -11.37 -8.63 -4.20
C LYS A 29 -10.57 -9.01 -2.94
N PRO A 30 -9.26 -8.68 -2.82
CA PRO A 30 -8.51 -8.89 -1.58
C PRO A 30 -9.17 -8.24 -0.34
N ALA A 31 -9.82 -7.08 -0.49
CA ALA A 31 -10.52 -6.41 0.61
C ALA A 31 -11.83 -7.12 1.01
N GLU A 32 -12.52 -7.75 0.07
CA GLU A 32 -13.70 -8.58 0.34
C GLU A 32 -13.29 -9.88 1.05
N GLU A 33 -12.21 -10.52 0.61
CA GLU A 33 -11.62 -11.70 1.26
C GLU A 33 -11.16 -11.37 2.69
N ALA A 34 -10.45 -10.25 2.88
CA ALA A 34 -10.03 -9.80 4.20
C ALA A 34 -11.23 -9.50 5.13
N ALA A 35 -12.34 -9.00 4.59
CA ALA A 35 -13.56 -8.78 5.36
C ALA A 35 -14.22 -10.10 5.78
N ALA A 36 -14.24 -11.11 4.90
CA ALA A 36 -14.80 -12.43 5.19
C ALA A 36 -14.07 -13.16 6.34
N LEU A 37 -12.77 -12.90 6.53
CA LEU A 37 -11.99 -13.40 7.66
C LEU A 37 -12.33 -12.74 9.01
N HIS A 38 -13.08 -11.64 8.99
CA HIS A 38 -13.43 -10.85 10.18
C HIS A 38 -14.93 -10.49 10.22
N PRO A 39 -15.85 -11.48 10.22
CA PRO A 39 -17.29 -11.24 10.11
C PRO A 39 -17.83 -10.35 11.24
N GLY A 40 -17.23 -10.41 12.44
CA GLY A 40 -17.62 -9.60 13.59
C GLY A 40 -17.32 -8.09 13.48
N ARG A 41 -16.61 -7.63 12.44
CA ARG A 41 -16.33 -6.20 12.24
C ARG A 41 -17.39 -5.45 11.41
N GLY A 42 -18.34 -6.16 10.80
CA GLY A 42 -19.45 -5.55 10.07
C GLY A 42 -19.07 -4.74 8.81
N HIS A 43 -17.81 -4.81 8.36
CA HIS A 43 -17.36 -4.14 7.15
C HIS A 43 -17.45 -5.07 5.94
N ARG A 44 -18.08 -4.63 4.85
CA ARG A 44 -18.13 -5.40 3.58
C ARG A 44 -16.76 -5.51 2.89
N ARG A 45 -15.84 -4.58 3.16
CA ARG A 45 -14.50 -4.51 2.57
C ARG A 45 -13.51 -3.95 3.56
N MET A 46 -12.35 -4.59 3.67
CA MET A 46 -11.26 -4.18 4.56
C MET A 46 -9.98 -3.85 3.78
N TYR A 47 -10.01 -2.76 3.01
CA TYR A 47 -8.91 -2.33 2.13
C TYR A 47 -7.57 -2.19 2.85
N TRP A 48 -7.57 -1.63 4.06
CA TRP A 48 -6.32 -1.47 4.82
C TRP A 48 -5.72 -2.79 5.27
N ALA A 49 -6.57 -3.77 5.61
CA ALA A 49 -6.08 -5.11 5.94
C ALA A 49 -5.53 -5.81 4.69
N ALA A 50 -6.21 -5.68 3.56
CA ALA A 50 -5.74 -6.22 2.30
C ALA A 50 -4.37 -5.65 1.89
N VAL A 51 -4.22 -4.32 1.88
CA VAL A 51 -2.93 -3.68 1.55
C VAL A 51 -1.85 -4.04 2.56
N ARG A 52 -2.16 -4.05 3.87
CA ARG A 52 -1.21 -4.48 4.90
C ARG A 52 -0.72 -5.90 4.63
N ASN A 53 -1.65 -6.83 4.41
CA ASN A 53 -1.34 -8.24 4.19
C ASN A 53 -0.47 -8.42 2.95
N ASP A 54 -0.74 -7.64 1.90
CA ASP A 54 0.02 -7.65 0.67
C ASP A 54 1.46 -7.11 0.86
N VAL A 55 1.62 -6.00 1.58
CA VAL A 55 2.96 -5.43 1.90
C VAL A 55 3.81 -6.38 2.74
N VAL A 56 3.20 -7.07 3.72
CA VAL A 56 3.93 -7.98 4.63
C VAL A 56 4.03 -9.41 4.10
N ALA A 57 3.39 -9.73 2.97
CA ALA A 57 3.49 -11.05 2.37
C ALA A 57 4.95 -11.33 1.98
N PRO A 58 5.55 -12.47 2.36
CA PRO A 58 6.98 -12.72 2.15
C PRO A 58 7.47 -12.52 0.71
N ALA A 59 6.67 -12.96 -0.28
CA ALA A 59 6.98 -12.80 -1.69
C ALA A 59 7.06 -11.33 -2.10
N ASN A 60 6.07 -10.52 -1.69
CA ASN A 60 6.02 -9.10 -2.01
C ASN A 60 7.07 -8.29 -1.24
N ALA A 61 7.31 -8.63 0.03
CA ALA A 61 8.37 -8.00 0.82
C ALA A 61 9.74 -8.22 0.16
N SER A 62 10.01 -9.43 -0.35
CA SER A 62 11.21 -9.73 -1.12
C SER A 62 11.25 -8.95 -2.45
N ALA A 63 10.13 -8.89 -3.19
CA ALA A 63 10.06 -8.16 -4.45
C ALA A 63 10.30 -6.65 -4.26
N LEU A 64 9.71 -6.05 -3.21
CA LEU A 64 9.91 -4.66 -2.84
C LEU A 64 11.36 -4.37 -2.42
N ALA A 65 12.01 -5.31 -1.70
CA ALA A 65 13.43 -5.20 -1.37
C ALA A 65 14.31 -5.22 -2.63
N SER A 66 14.02 -6.13 -3.58
CA SER A 66 14.72 -6.20 -4.88
C SER A 66 14.51 -4.92 -5.70
N LEU A 67 13.27 -4.44 -5.81
CA LEU A 67 12.95 -3.18 -6.47
C LEU A 67 13.75 -2.02 -5.85
N ARG A 68 13.83 -1.97 -4.52
CA ARG A 68 14.61 -0.94 -3.81
C ARG A 68 16.11 -1.03 -4.12
N GLY A 69 16.64 -2.24 -4.28
CA GLY A 69 18.01 -2.46 -4.75
C GLY A 69 18.24 -1.84 -6.13
N LEU A 70 17.34 -2.11 -7.08
CA LEU A 70 17.39 -1.56 -8.43
C LEU A 70 17.31 -0.03 -8.42
N LEU A 71 16.33 0.54 -7.69
CA LEU A 71 16.15 1.99 -7.59
C LEU A 71 17.41 2.70 -7.06
N ARG A 72 18.11 2.11 -6.08
CA ARG A 72 19.35 2.70 -5.52
C ARG A 72 20.52 2.68 -6.51
N GLY A 73 20.55 1.70 -7.41
CA GLY A 73 21.61 1.55 -8.42
C GLY A 73 21.36 2.34 -9.70
N ASP A 74 20.24 3.04 -9.82
CA ASP A 74 19.88 3.76 -11.04
C ASP A 74 20.81 4.97 -11.29
N ALA A 75 21.04 5.31 -12.56
CA ALA A 75 21.88 6.43 -12.97
C ALA A 75 21.21 7.79 -12.66
N ASP A 76 19.88 7.88 -12.72
CA ASP A 76 19.12 9.10 -12.43
C ASP A 76 18.92 9.28 -10.91
N GLU A 77 19.37 10.42 -10.39
CA GLU A 77 19.17 10.80 -8.98
C GLU A 77 17.69 10.82 -8.58
N ARG A 78 16.80 11.22 -9.49
CA ARG A 78 15.36 11.24 -9.22
C ARG A 78 14.82 9.85 -8.98
N VAL A 79 15.33 8.84 -9.69
CA VAL A 79 14.96 7.44 -9.50
C VAL A 79 15.53 6.91 -8.19
N ARG A 80 16.77 7.25 -7.85
CA ARG A 80 17.37 6.89 -6.54
C ARG A 80 16.60 7.45 -5.36
N GLN A 81 16.04 8.65 -5.47
CA GLN A 81 15.21 9.25 -4.43
C GLN A 81 13.92 8.45 -4.15
N VAL A 82 13.37 7.75 -5.14
CA VAL A 82 12.20 6.87 -4.96
C VAL A 82 12.51 5.74 -3.97
N ALA A 83 13.76 5.28 -3.87
CA ALA A 83 14.16 4.24 -2.92
C ALA A 83 14.03 4.65 -1.44
N GLN A 84 13.82 5.93 -1.15
CA GLN A 84 13.58 6.46 0.19
C GLN A 84 12.11 6.37 0.62
N LEU A 85 11.20 6.07 -0.33
CA LEU A 85 9.80 5.90 -0.03
C LEU A 85 9.55 4.63 0.78
N SER A 86 8.55 4.67 1.66
CA SER A 86 8.08 3.49 2.38
C SER A 86 7.46 2.48 1.41
N ASP A 87 7.42 1.21 1.81
CA ASP A 87 6.82 0.14 1.00
C ASP A 87 5.36 0.41 0.63
N VAL A 88 4.59 1.02 1.53
CA VAL A 88 3.22 1.48 1.26
C VAL A 88 3.17 2.47 0.09
N ARG A 89 4.15 3.36 -0.04
CA ARG A 89 4.19 4.38 -1.10
C ARG A 89 4.73 3.83 -2.41
N LEU A 90 5.73 2.94 -2.35
CA LEU A 90 6.18 2.20 -3.52
C LEU A 90 5.03 1.38 -4.11
N LEU A 91 4.27 0.70 -3.25
CA LEU A 91 3.10 -0.06 -3.66
C LEU A 91 2.01 0.83 -4.25
N ASP A 92 1.70 1.97 -3.60
CA ASP A 92 0.76 2.96 -4.16
C ASP A 92 1.21 3.36 -5.58
N ILE A 93 2.49 3.69 -5.81
CA ILE A 93 3.00 4.03 -7.16
C ILE A 93 2.84 2.88 -8.16
N LEU A 94 3.13 1.63 -7.74
CA LEU A 94 3.01 0.46 -8.61
C LEU A 94 1.57 0.21 -9.05
N THR A 95 0.58 0.47 -8.19
CA THR A 95 -0.85 0.35 -8.56
C THR A 95 -1.30 1.38 -9.61
N TRP A 96 -0.48 2.41 -9.87
CA TRP A 96 -0.73 3.41 -10.91
C TRP A 96 -0.05 3.09 -12.24
N GLN A 97 0.73 2.02 -12.34
CA GLN A 97 1.27 1.59 -13.63
C GLN A 97 0.12 1.09 -14.54
N PRO A 98 0.17 1.43 -15.85
CA PRO A 98 -0.85 1.01 -16.81
C PRO A 98 -0.96 -0.50 -16.97
#